data_AF-A0A424QMC5-F1
#
_entry.id   AF-A0A424QMC5-F1
#
_cell.length_a   1.000
_cell.length_b   1.000
_cell.length_c   1.000
_cell.angle_alpha   90.00
_cell.angle_beta   90.00
_cell.angle_gamma   90.00
#
_symmetry.space_group_name_H-M   'P 1'
#
loop_
_entity.id
_entity.type
_entity.pdbx_description
1 polymer ?
#
loop_
_entity_poly.entity_id
_entity_poly.type
_entity_poly.pdbx_seq_one_letter_code
_entity_poly.pdbx_strand_id
1 'polypeptide(L)'
;MRNGIRIAIDWLRWPIGLAAWIGLPAAAMALISLGDSLTWSAWWPLWVSLTATLLLWFTWWRHARWGRFITTIEHEALHAIVAMLTLIPVRELKVREDGSGHVLFQPPGHWLLYLAPYFIPMLLLAEIALMRMLQLPKTWESACFGMLLGVSLAGHLRQLHPNQTDFRMAGHAFSIAFLPTAFLLGYGVALAFILGSGLDAPLHFMKGWAFEGWEDAKLVFQTIRSWSQSLLG
;
A
#
# COMPACT_ATOMS: atom_id res chain seq x y z
N MET A 1 -11.44 20.80 -18.44
CA MET A 1 -11.60 19.65 -17.53
C MET A 1 -10.32 19.26 -16.80
N ARG A 2 -9.23 18.86 -17.49
CA ARG A 2 -7.96 18.41 -16.86
C ARG A 2 -7.42 19.34 -15.76
N ASN A 3 -7.39 20.65 -16.02
CA ASN A 3 -6.89 21.62 -15.03
C ASN A 3 -7.75 21.66 -13.76
N GLY A 4 -9.06 21.46 -13.86
CA GLY A 4 -9.98 21.45 -12.72
C GLY A 4 -9.77 20.24 -11.81
N ILE A 5 -9.62 19.04 -12.40
CA ILE A 5 -9.32 17.79 -11.64
C ILE A 5 -8.01 17.95 -10.89
N ARG A 6 -6.96 18.42 -11.57
CA ARG A 6 -5.65 18.66 -10.94
C ARG A 6 -5.77 19.62 -9.76
N ILE A 7 -6.39 20.78 -9.97
CA ILE A 7 -6.55 21.80 -8.93
C ILE A 7 -7.30 21.19 -7.74
N ALA A 8 -8.40 20.46 -7.96
CA ALA A 8 -9.13 19.79 -6.90
C ALA A 8 -8.26 18.80 -6.11
N ILE A 9 -7.49 17.95 -6.79
CA ILE A 9 -6.57 17.00 -6.14
C ILE A 9 -5.50 17.72 -5.32
N ASP A 10 -4.91 18.79 -5.87
CA ASP A 10 -3.88 19.55 -5.18
C ASP A 10 -4.42 20.32 -3.96
N TRP A 11 -5.67 20.81 -4.02
CA TRP A 11 -6.34 21.40 -2.85
C TRP A 11 -6.56 20.38 -1.72
N LEU A 12 -6.84 19.13 -2.07
CA LEU A 12 -7.04 18.05 -1.09
C LEU A 12 -5.74 17.56 -0.44
N ARG A 13 -4.57 17.94 -0.98
CA ARG A 13 -3.27 17.45 -0.53
C ARG A 13 -3.08 17.60 0.98
N TRP A 14 -3.17 18.81 1.52
CA TRP A 14 -2.92 19.04 2.94
C TRP A 14 -4.04 18.55 3.86
N PRO A 15 -5.33 18.72 3.53
CA PRO A 15 -6.42 18.11 4.30
C PRO A 15 -6.26 16.58 4.43
N ILE A 16 -5.96 15.89 3.33
CA ILE A 16 -5.75 14.43 3.34
C ILE A 16 -4.46 14.07 4.07
N GLY A 17 -3.37 14.82 3.87
CA GLY A 17 -2.11 14.59 4.57
C GLY A 17 -2.25 14.71 6.09
N LEU A 18 -3.01 15.70 6.56
CA LEU A 18 -3.29 15.89 7.98
C LEU A 18 -4.17 14.77 8.54
N ALA A 19 -5.24 14.41 7.82
CA ALA A 19 -6.12 13.32 8.21
C ALA A 19 -5.36 11.98 8.26
N ALA A 20 -4.50 11.71 7.27
CA ALA A 20 -3.63 10.55 7.24
C ALA A 20 -2.67 10.54 8.43
N TRP A 21 -2.00 11.64 8.71
CA TRP A 21 -1.06 11.74 9.83
C TRP A 21 -1.74 11.49 11.18
N ILE A 22 -2.89 12.13 11.44
CA ILE A 22 -3.65 11.94 12.68
C ILE A 22 -4.22 10.52 12.76
N GLY A 23 -4.67 9.96 11.64
CA GLY A 23 -5.26 8.62 11.54
C GLY A 23 -4.24 7.48 11.46
N LEU A 24 -2.93 7.76 11.52
CA LEU A 24 -1.89 6.74 11.45
C LEU A 24 -2.00 5.69 12.57
N PRO A 25 -2.19 6.05 13.85
CA PRO A 25 -2.33 5.06 14.91
C PRO A 25 -3.55 4.16 14.71
N ALA A 26 -4.66 4.74 14.25
CA ALA A 26 -5.87 3.99 13.94
C ALA A 26 -5.67 3.01 12.79
N ALA A 27 -4.96 3.41 11.72
CA ALA A 27 -4.63 2.52 10.62
C ALA A 27 -3.75 1.34 11.08
N ALA A 28 -2.80 1.61 11.98
CA ALA A 28 -1.96 0.56 12.57
C ALA A 28 -2.79 -0.41 13.42
N MET A 29 -3.68 0.08 14.29
CA MET A 29 -4.56 -0.76 15.10
C MET A 29 -5.52 -1.59 14.26
N ALA A 30 -6.11 -1.00 13.22
CA ALA A 30 -6.98 -1.71 12.29
C ALA A 30 -6.23 -2.84 11.56
N LEU A 31 -4.98 -2.59 11.14
CA LEU A 31 -4.15 -3.62 10.52
C LEU A 31 -3.76 -4.74 11.50
N ILE A 32 -3.43 -4.38 12.75
CA ILE A 32 -3.14 -5.35 13.81
C ILE A 32 -4.36 -6.24 14.09
N SER A 33 -5.56 -5.66 14.18
CA SER A 33 -6.80 -6.41 14.40
C SER A 33 -7.09 -7.42 13.27
N LEU A 34 -6.81 -7.05 12.01
CA LEU A 34 -6.85 -8.01 10.90
C LEU A 34 -5.77 -9.10 11.08
N GLY A 35 -4.57 -8.74 11.50
CA GLY A 35 -3.49 -9.67 11.81
C GLY A 35 -3.84 -10.69 12.90
N ASP A 36 -4.53 -10.27 13.95
CA ASP A 36 -4.98 -11.14 15.05
C ASP A 36 -5.99 -12.20 14.57
N SER A 37 -6.73 -11.89 13.49
CA SER A 37 -7.64 -12.83 12.83
C SER A 37 -6.89 -13.89 11.99
N LEU A 38 -5.64 -13.64 11.62
CA LEU A 38 -4.76 -14.55 10.88
C LEU A 38 -3.98 -15.46 11.83
N THR A 39 -4.68 -16.19 12.70
CA THR A 39 -4.02 -17.08 13.67
C THR A 39 -3.22 -18.19 12.98
N TRP A 40 -2.11 -18.61 13.60
CA TRP A 40 -1.26 -19.68 13.06
C TRP A 40 -2.05 -20.97 12.78
N SER A 41 -2.91 -21.40 13.70
CA SER A 41 -3.69 -22.64 13.55
C SER A 41 -4.63 -22.63 12.34
N ALA A 42 -5.18 -21.47 11.99
CA ALA A 42 -6.10 -21.33 10.86
C ALA A 42 -5.40 -21.01 9.53
N TRP A 43 -4.25 -20.33 9.57
CA TRP A 43 -3.57 -19.73 8.41
C TRP A 43 -2.09 -20.12 8.30
N TRP A 44 -1.66 -21.24 8.88
CA TRP A 44 -0.26 -21.68 8.80
C TRP A 44 0.32 -21.71 7.37
N PRO A 45 -0.41 -22.09 6.29
CA PRO A 45 0.16 -22.10 4.94
C PRO A 45 0.51 -20.70 4.46
N LEU A 46 -0.32 -19.70 4.77
CA LEU A 46 -0.06 -18.29 4.51
C LEU A 46 1.21 -17.85 5.22
N TRP A 47 1.34 -18.13 6.52
CA TRP A 47 2.53 -17.70 7.27
C TRP A 47 3.81 -18.37 6.76
N VAL A 48 3.78 -19.68 6.53
CA VAL A 48 4.95 -20.42 6.01
C VAL A 48 5.38 -19.88 4.64
N SER A 49 4.43 -19.70 3.72
CA SER A 49 4.72 -19.19 2.37
C SER A 49 5.15 -17.73 2.37
N LEU A 50 4.56 -16.88 3.22
CA LEU A 50 4.98 -15.49 3.41
C LEU A 50 6.42 -15.42 3.90
N THR A 51 6.74 -16.14 4.98
CA THR A 51 8.09 -16.18 5.54
C THR A 51 9.09 -16.74 4.52
N ALA A 52 8.77 -17.86 3.86
CA ALA A 52 9.64 -18.44 2.83
C ALA A 52 9.90 -17.45 1.69
N THR A 53 8.86 -16.75 1.23
CA THR A 53 8.96 -15.76 0.16
C THR A 53 9.82 -14.55 0.57
N LEU A 54 9.62 -14.02 1.77
CA LEU A 54 10.45 -12.92 2.28
C LEU A 54 11.92 -13.34 2.40
N LEU A 55 12.19 -14.55 2.93
CA LEU A 55 13.54 -15.09 3.00
C LEU A 55 14.17 -15.24 1.60
N LEU A 56 13.45 -15.83 0.64
CA LEU A 56 13.91 -15.96 -0.74
C LEU A 56 14.16 -14.59 -1.40
N TRP A 57 13.32 -13.60 -1.13
CA TRP A 57 13.50 -12.26 -1.65
C TRP A 57 14.77 -11.59 -1.13
N PHE A 58 14.94 -11.56 0.19
CA PHE A 58 16.05 -10.86 0.82
C PHE A 58 17.40 -11.57 0.60
N THR A 59 17.39 -12.90 0.39
CA THR A 59 18.61 -13.67 0.09
C THR A 59 18.97 -13.67 -1.39
N TRP A 60 17.99 -13.81 -2.29
CA TRP A 60 18.28 -14.03 -3.72
C TRP A 60 17.44 -13.17 -4.68
N TRP A 61 16.10 -13.20 -4.61
CA TRP A 61 15.27 -12.64 -5.70
C TRP A 61 15.40 -11.13 -5.88
N ARG A 62 15.76 -10.36 -4.85
CA ARG A 62 16.04 -8.93 -5.02
C ARG A 62 17.18 -8.64 -6.02
N HIS A 63 18.08 -9.61 -6.21
CA HIS A 63 19.18 -9.55 -7.17
C HIS A 63 18.81 -10.16 -8.54
N ALA A 64 17.69 -10.86 -8.65
CA ALA A 64 17.20 -11.40 -9.91
C ALA A 64 16.60 -10.30 -10.81
N ARG A 65 16.90 -10.38 -12.12
CA ARG A 65 16.40 -9.40 -13.11
C ARG A 65 14.89 -9.38 -13.19
N TRP A 66 14.25 -10.55 -13.24
CA TRP A 66 12.79 -10.68 -13.35
C TRP A 66 12.05 -10.08 -12.13
N GLY A 67 12.56 -10.30 -10.91
CA GLY A 67 11.94 -9.76 -9.70
C GLY A 67 11.98 -8.24 -9.65
N ARG A 68 13.10 -7.65 -10.10
CA ARG A 68 13.19 -6.20 -10.28
C ARG A 68 12.26 -5.70 -11.38
N PHE A 69 12.25 -6.37 -12.53
CA PHE A 69 11.41 -6.03 -13.67
C PHE A 69 9.92 -5.98 -13.33
N ILE A 70 9.35 -7.03 -12.72
CA ILE A 70 7.90 -7.09 -12.41
C ILE A 70 7.49 -5.96 -11.48
N THR A 71 8.20 -5.79 -10.37
CA THR A 71 7.91 -4.71 -9.42
C THR A 71 8.05 -3.32 -10.04
N THR A 72 9.04 -3.11 -10.92
CA THR A 72 9.18 -1.83 -11.65
C THR A 72 8.04 -1.64 -12.67
N ILE A 73 7.58 -2.69 -13.35
CA ILE A 73 6.39 -2.62 -14.19
C ILE A 73 5.18 -2.20 -13.39
N GLU A 74 4.93 -2.82 -12.24
CA GLU A 74 3.81 -2.44 -11.37
C GLU A 74 3.88 -0.96 -10.98
N HIS A 75 5.07 -0.49 -10.63
CA HIS A 75 5.32 0.90 -10.24
C HIS A 75 4.98 1.89 -11.36
N GLU A 76 5.60 1.71 -12.53
CA GLU A 76 5.40 2.59 -13.68
C GLU A 76 3.98 2.48 -14.23
N ALA A 77 3.41 1.26 -14.27
CA ALA A 77 2.03 1.06 -14.68
C ALA A 77 1.06 1.83 -13.79
N LEU A 78 1.30 1.91 -12.49
CA LEU A 78 0.40 2.62 -11.61
C LEU A 78 0.48 4.15 -11.78
N HIS A 79 1.67 4.72 -12.05
CA HIS A 79 1.77 6.12 -12.49
C HIS A 79 0.91 6.36 -13.74
N ALA A 80 1.02 5.49 -14.74
CA ALA A 80 0.26 5.61 -15.98
C ALA A 80 -1.25 5.45 -15.76
N ILE A 81 -1.69 4.49 -14.95
CA ILE A 81 -3.11 4.26 -14.64
C ILE A 81 -3.69 5.49 -13.92
N VAL A 82 -3.01 6.01 -12.90
CA VAL A 82 -3.49 7.20 -12.19
C VAL A 82 -3.49 8.41 -13.10
N ALA A 83 -2.48 8.59 -13.96
CA ALA A 83 -2.49 9.64 -14.97
C ALA A 83 -3.71 9.54 -15.89
N MET A 84 -4.01 8.34 -16.41
CA MET A 84 -5.20 8.13 -17.26
C MET A 84 -6.51 8.42 -16.53
N LEU A 85 -6.64 7.95 -15.28
CA LEU A 85 -7.83 8.20 -14.44
C LEU A 85 -8.01 9.69 -14.12
N THR A 86 -6.93 10.47 -14.02
CA THR A 86 -6.98 11.92 -13.81
C THR A 86 -6.90 12.74 -15.09
N LEU A 87 -7.06 12.08 -16.25
CA LEU A 87 -7.09 12.67 -17.58
C LEU A 87 -5.79 13.39 -17.98
N ILE A 88 -4.67 12.92 -17.46
CA ILE A 88 -3.31 13.32 -17.84
C ILE A 88 -2.81 12.35 -18.92
N PRO A 89 -2.54 12.82 -20.15
CA PRO A 89 -2.06 11.96 -21.22
C PRO A 89 -0.70 11.32 -20.90
N VAL A 90 -0.64 9.99 -20.99
CA VAL A 90 0.60 9.20 -20.94
C VAL A 90 1.20 9.18 -22.35
N ARG A 91 2.49 9.50 -22.45
CA ARG A 91 3.24 9.58 -23.71
C ARG A 91 4.15 8.37 -23.91
N GLU A 92 4.78 7.93 -22.84
CA GLU A 92 5.69 6.78 -22.84
C GLU A 92 5.56 6.04 -21.52
N LEU A 93 5.53 4.72 -21.58
CA LEU A 93 5.79 3.84 -20.45
C LEU A 93 6.88 2.89 -20.93
N LYS A 94 8.01 2.91 -20.23
CA LYS A 94 9.16 2.09 -20.60
C LYS A 94 9.75 1.46 -19.36
N VAL A 95 9.83 0.13 -19.38
CA VAL A 95 10.50 -0.65 -18.34
C VAL A 95 11.52 -1.56 -18.99
N ARG A 96 12.72 -1.60 -18.43
CA ARG A 96 13.85 -2.38 -18.90
C ARG A 96 14.06 -3.59 -18.00
N GLU A 97 14.58 -4.66 -18.57
CA GLU A 97 14.85 -5.93 -17.85
C GLU A 97 15.86 -5.79 -16.72
N ASP A 98 16.66 -4.71 -16.70
CA ASP A 98 17.59 -4.41 -15.61
C ASP A 98 16.87 -3.97 -14.32
N GLY A 99 15.58 -3.65 -14.41
CA GLY A 99 14.74 -3.16 -13.32
C GLY A 99 14.58 -1.64 -13.29
N SER A 100 15.12 -0.92 -14.27
CA SER A 100 14.86 0.51 -14.44
C SER A 100 13.59 0.76 -15.25
N GLY A 101 12.89 1.85 -14.93
CA GLY A 101 11.64 2.21 -15.59
C GLY A 101 11.43 3.72 -15.55
N HIS A 102 10.53 4.21 -16.41
CA HIS A 102 9.96 5.53 -16.28
C HIS A 102 8.63 5.63 -17.06
N VAL A 103 7.77 6.52 -16.59
CA VAL A 103 6.61 7.02 -17.33
C VAL A 103 6.78 8.50 -17.67
N LEU A 104 6.58 8.83 -18.95
CA LEU A 104 6.43 10.21 -19.40
C LEU A 104 4.95 10.53 -19.57
N PHE A 105 4.49 11.56 -18.88
CA PHE A 105 3.14 12.10 -19.00
C PHE A 105 3.20 13.59 -19.32
N GLN A 106 2.12 14.14 -19.88
CA GLN A 106 2.06 15.56 -20.18
C GLN A 106 2.02 16.37 -18.88
N PRO A 107 3.02 17.23 -18.59
CA PRO A 107 2.99 18.06 -17.39
C PRO A 107 1.85 19.09 -17.48
N PRO A 108 1.34 19.59 -16.33
CA PRO A 108 1.77 19.27 -14.96
C PRO A 108 1.07 18.06 -14.34
N GLY A 109 1.80 17.24 -13.56
CA GLY A 109 1.25 16.19 -12.69
C GLY A 109 0.72 16.71 -11.35
N HIS A 110 0.26 15.80 -10.48
CA HIS A 110 -0.21 16.09 -9.11
C HIS A 110 0.29 15.02 -8.12
N TRP A 111 0.21 15.29 -6.81
CA TRP A 111 0.78 14.41 -5.78
C TRP A 111 0.29 12.96 -5.82
N LEU A 112 -1.00 12.73 -6.12
CA LEU A 112 -1.57 11.38 -6.14
C LEU A 112 -0.94 10.51 -7.24
N LEU A 113 -0.63 11.09 -8.40
CA LEU A 113 0.06 10.39 -9.48
C LEU A 113 1.44 9.93 -9.00
N TYR A 114 2.19 10.82 -8.36
CA TYR A 114 3.54 10.54 -7.89
C TYR A 114 3.57 9.52 -6.73
N LEU A 115 2.62 9.58 -5.79
CA LEU A 115 2.66 8.69 -4.62
C LEU A 115 1.90 7.37 -4.77
N ALA A 116 1.02 7.23 -5.76
CA ALA A 116 0.22 6.02 -5.93
C ALA A 116 1.01 4.70 -5.91
N PRO A 117 2.16 4.57 -6.62
CA PRO A 117 2.97 3.33 -6.64
C PRO A 117 3.54 2.88 -5.30
N TYR A 118 3.45 3.74 -4.28
CA TYR A 118 4.06 3.48 -3.00
C TYR A 118 3.06 2.97 -1.96
N PHE A 119 1.75 3.02 -2.24
CA PHE A 119 0.74 2.60 -1.27
C PHE A 119 -0.40 1.75 -1.84
N ILE A 120 -0.54 1.66 -3.17
CA ILE A 120 -1.57 0.84 -3.80
C ILE A 120 -0.91 -0.46 -4.26
N PRO A 121 -1.13 -1.60 -3.56
CA PRO A 121 -0.61 -2.91 -3.97
C PRO A 121 -1.48 -3.48 -5.09
N MET A 122 -1.42 -2.84 -6.25
CA MET A 122 -2.34 -3.07 -7.37
C MET A 122 -2.30 -4.52 -7.86
N LEU A 123 -1.09 -5.07 -8.07
CA LEU A 123 -0.92 -6.42 -8.57
C LEU A 123 -1.42 -7.43 -7.54
N LEU A 124 -1.06 -7.23 -6.27
CA LEU A 124 -1.57 -8.05 -5.16
C LEU A 124 -3.10 -8.07 -5.10
N LEU A 125 -3.77 -6.92 -5.21
CA LEU A 125 -5.22 -6.85 -5.16
C LEU A 125 -5.86 -7.59 -6.34
N ALA A 126 -5.32 -7.43 -7.54
CA ALA A 126 -5.78 -8.14 -8.73
C ALA A 126 -5.54 -9.66 -8.61
N GLU A 127 -4.39 -10.07 -8.10
CA GLU A 127 -4.03 -11.48 -7.92
C GLU A 127 -4.87 -12.15 -6.83
N ILE A 128 -5.13 -11.48 -5.71
CA ILE A 128 -6.04 -11.98 -4.67
C ILE A 128 -7.44 -12.20 -5.26
N ALA A 129 -7.96 -11.23 -6.01
CA ALA A 129 -9.25 -11.34 -6.67
C ALA A 129 -9.28 -12.53 -7.65
N LEU A 130 -8.23 -12.71 -8.45
CA LEU A 130 -8.11 -13.86 -9.35
C LEU A 130 -8.04 -15.19 -8.58
N MET A 131 -7.25 -15.29 -7.52
CA MET A 131 -7.14 -16.50 -6.69
C MET A 131 -8.49 -16.92 -6.10
N ARG A 132 -9.30 -15.94 -5.66
CA ARG A 132 -10.67 -16.19 -5.19
C ARG A 132 -11.57 -16.79 -6.27
N MET A 133 -11.41 -16.35 -7.52
CA MET A 133 -12.18 -16.88 -8.65
C MET A 133 -11.80 -18.32 -9.04
N LEU A 134 -10.56 -18.73 -8.76
CA LEU A 134 -10.07 -20.07 -9.07
C LEU A 134 -10.60 -21.15 -8.11
N GLN A 135 -11.18 -20.77 -6.97
CA GLN A 135 -11.78 -21.69 -5.98
C GLN A 135 -10.83 -22.82 -5.57
N LEU A 136 -9.56 -22.48 -5.33
CA LEU A 136 -8.54 -23.44 -4.91
C LEU A 136 -8.89 -24.05 -3.54
N PRO A 137 -8.38 -25.26 -3.23
CA PRO A 137 -8.47 -25.78 -1.87
C PRO A 137 -7.86 -24.80 -0.87
N LYS A 138 -8.51 -24.60 0.28
CA LYS A 138 -8.17 -23.56 1.27
C LYS A 138 -6.67 -23.52 1.63
N THR A 139 -6.02 -24.68 1.74
CA THR A 139 -4.59 -24.78 2.05
C THR A 139 -3.72 -24.14 0.95
N TRP A 140 -4.02 -24.44 -0.32
CA TRP A 140 -3.29 -23.88 -1.47
C TRP A 140 -3.61 -22.41 -1.67
N GLU A 141 -4.89 -22.03 -1.53
CA GLU A 141 -5.31 -20.63 -1.58
C GLU A 141 -4.57 -19.79 -0.53
N SER A 142 -4.53 -20.27 0.72
CA SER A 142 -3.81 -19.65 1.83
C SER A 142 -2.31 -19.51 1.55
N ALA A 143 -1.67 -20.55 1.00
CA ALA A 143 -0.26 -20.50 0.61
C ALA A 143 0.01 -19.51 -0.54
N CYS A 144 -0.89 -19.43 -1.53
CA CYS A 144 -0.80 -18.44 -2.59
C CYS A 144 -0.90 -17.02 -2.01
N PHE A 145 -1.86 -16.75 -1.13
CA PHE A 145 -1.96 -15.43 -0.49
C PHE A 145 -0.69 -15.02 0.27
N GLY A 146 -0.09 -15.94 1.03
CA GLY A 146 1.16 -15.65 1.73
C GLY A 146 2.32 -15.35 0.79
N MET A 147 2.46 -16.12 -0.30
CA MET A 147 3.45 -15.86 -1.34
C MET A 147 3.24 -14.48 -2.01
N LEU A 148 2.01 -14.18 -2.43
CA LEU A 148 1.68 -12.91 -3.11
C LEU A 148 1.91 -11.71 -2.19
N LEU A 149 1.47 -11.79 -0.93
CA LEU A 149 1.74 -10.78 0.09
C LEU A 149 3.24 -10.55 0.27
N GLY A 150 4.03 -11.63 0.34
CA GLY A 150 5.48 -11.56 0.50
C GLY A 150 6.18 -10.86 -0.66
N VAL A 151 5.85 -11.23 -1.91
CA VAL A 151 6.42 -10.61 -3.11
C VAL A 151 6.04 -9.12 -3.17
N SER A 152 4.75 -8.80 -2.98
CA SER A 152 4.26 -7.43 -3.04
C SER A 152 4.90 -6.55 -1.96
N LEU A 153 4.93 -7.01 -0.70
CA LEU A 153 5.52 -6.28 0.42
C LEU A 153 7.00 -6.01 0.18
N ALA A 154 7.75 -7.04 -0.20
CA ALA A 154 9.17 -6.89 -0.43
C ALA A 154 9.49 -6.01 -1.65
N GLY A 155 8.62 -6.04 -2.68
CA GLY A 155 8.65 -5.16 -3.84
C GLY A 155 8.47 -3.69 -3.48
N HIS A 156 7.40 -3.35 -2.76
CA HIS A 156 7.16 -1.98 -2.31
C HIS A 156 8.26 -1.45 -1.39
N LEU A 157 8.70 -2.24 -0.42
CA LEU A 157 9.77 -1.84 0.50
C LEU A 157 11.08 -1.54 -0.25
N ARG A 158 11.35 -2.24 -1.37
CA ARG A 158 12.52 -1.94 -2.22
C ARG A 158 12.39 -0.58 -2.91
N GLN A 159 11.16 -0.17 -3.26
CA GLN A 159 10.90 1.08 -4.00
C GLN A 159 10.84 2.30 -3.09
N LEU A 160 10.48 2.10 -1.82
CA LEU A 160 10.43 3.14 -0.78
C LEU A 160 11.83 3.62 -0.38
N HIS A 161 12.41 4.58 -1.11
CA HIS A 161 13.68 5.22 -0.72
C HIS A 161 13.65 6.76 -0.83
N PRO A 162 14.28 7.51 0.09
CA PRO A 162 14.17 8.97 0.15
C PRO A 162 14.57 9.72 -1.14
N ASN A 163 15.45 9.12 -1.94
CA ASN A 163 15.98 9.72 -3.17
C ASN A 163 15.04 9.59 -4.38
N GLN A 164 13.81 9.12 -4.20
CA GLN A 164 12.85 9.04 -5.30
C GLN A 164 12.45 10.43 -5.78
N THR A 165 12.46 10.62 -7.10
CA THR A 165 12.01 11.87 -7.71
C THR A 165 10.55 12.16 -7.39
N ASP A 166 9.74 11.11 -7.20
CA ASP A 166 8.32 11.23 -6.88
C ASP A 166 8.07 11.91 -5.54
N PHE A 167 8.87 11.60 -4.52
CA PHE A 167 8.75 12.26 -3.21
C PHE A 167 9.10 13.75 -3.29
N ARG A 168 10.03 14.12 -4.17
CA ARG A 168 10.33 15.52 -4.45
C ARG A 168 9.17 16.20 -5.16
N MET A 169 8.58 15.56 -6.18
CA MET A 169 7.46 16.12 -6.96
C MET A 169 6.16 16.21 -6.13
N ALA A 170 5.90 15.22 -5.28
CA ALA A 170 4.80 15.21 -4.32
C ALA A 170 5.09 16.03 -3.06
N GLY A 171 6.33 16.48 -2.86
CA GLY A 171 6.86 17.15 -1.67
C GLY A 171 7.08 16.22 -0.47
N HIS A 172 8.29 16.24 0.08
CA HIS A 172 8.71 15.34 1.16
C HIS A 172 7.85 15.45 2.42
N ALA A 173 7.55 16.66 2.88
CA ALA A 173 6.74 16.86 4.10
C ALA A 173 5.34 16.22 3.96
N PHE A 174 4.69 16.41 2.82
CA PHE A 174 3.41 15.78 2.54
C PHE A 174 3.54 14.26 2.41
N SER A 175 4.61 13.77 1.76
CA SER A 175 4.85 12.33 1.60
C SER A 175 5.02 11.64 2.96
N ILE A 176 5.75 12.25 3.90
CA ILE A 176 5.91 11.75 5.28
C ILE A 176 4.57 11.74 6.03
N ALA A 177 3.76 12.78 5.85
CA ALA A 177 2.45 12.88 6.51
C ALA A 177 1.44 11.84 6.00
N PHE A 178 1.45 11.58 4.69
CA PHE A 178 0.44 10.78 4.01
C PHE A 178 0.80 9.29 3.88
N LEU A 179 2.03 9.01 3.45
CA LEU A 179 2.40 7.70 2.92
C LEU A 179 2.36 6.56 3.95
N PRO A 180 2.79 6.72 5.21
CA PRO A 180 2.71 5.65 6.20
C PRO A 180 1.29 5.12 6.39
N THR A 181 0.32 6.02 6.55
CA THR A 181 -1.09 5.65 6.72
C THR A 181 -1.64 5.04 5.45
N ALA A 182 -1.37 5.66 4.29
CA ALA A 182 -1.83 5.14 3.01
C ALA A 182 -1.30 3.72 2.74
N PHE A 183 -0.03 3.45 3.09
CA PHE A 183 0.60 2.13 2.97
C PHE A 183 -0.10 1.09 3.85
N LEU A 184 -0.33 1.42 5.14
CA LEU A 184 -1.04 0.52 6.06
C LEU A 184 -2.45 0.23 5.58
N LEU A 185 -3.16 1.23 5.07
CA LEU A 185 -4.51 1.05 4.53
C LEU A 185 -4.51 0.21 3.25
N GLY A 186 -3.53 0.40 2.36
CA GLY A 186 -3.39 -0.40 1.14
C GLY A 186 -3.21 -1.89 1.44
N TYR A 187 -2.32 -2.22 2.38
CA TYR A 187 -2.16 -3.61 2.84
C TYR A 187 -3.33 -4.10 3.68
N GLY A 188 -3.96 -3.23 4.47
CA GLY A 188 -5.17 -3.56 5.22
C GLY A 188 -6.34 -3.94 4.32
N VAL A 189 -6.52 -3.24 3.19
CA VAL A 189 -7.49 -3.61 2.14
C VAL A 189 -7.17 -5.00 1.57
N ALA A 190 -5.90 -5.30 1.27
CA ALA A 190 -5.50 -6.63 0.79
C ALA A 190 -5.78 -7.73 1.84
N LEU A 191 -5.44 -7.51 3.11
CA LEU A 191 -5.72 -8.45 4.19
C LEU A 191 -7.23 -8.63 4.43
N ALA A 192 -8.00 -7.54 4.38
CA ALA A 192 -9.45 -7.60 4.49
C ALA A 192 -10.07 -8.45 3.37
N PHE A 193 -9.52 -8.39 2.16
CA PHE A 193 -9.96 -9.24 1.04
C PHE A 193 -9.60 -10.73 1.24
N ILE A 194 -8.43 -11.00 1.83
CA ILE A 194 -7.98 -12.37 2.18
C ILE A 194 -8.83 -12.97 3.31
N LEU A 195 -9.23 -12.17 4.29
CA LEU A 195 -10.03 -12.62 5.43
C LEU A 195 -11.52 -12.68 5.10
N GLY A 196 -12.01 -11.74 4.31
CA GLY A 196 -13.42 -11.61 3.94
C GLY A 196 -13.86 -12.62 2.88
N SER A 197 -15.14 -12.94 2.88
CA SER A 197 -15.79 -13.80 1.89
C SER A 197 -16.36 -13.03 0.68
N GLY A 198 -16.30 -11.69 0.70
CA GLY A 198 -16.95 -10.82 -0.29
C GLY A 198 -16.14 -9.57 -0.64
N LEU A 199 -16.54 -8.93 -1.75
CA LEU A 199 -15.92 -7.71 -2.28
C LEU A 199 -16.16 -6.46 -1.39
N ASP A 200 -17.04 -6.57 -0.41
CA ASP A 200 -17.40 -5.55 0.56
C ASP A 200 -16.42 -5.45 1.74
N ALA A 201 -15.67 -6.52 2.04
CA ALA A 201 -14.72 -6.54 3.16
C ALA A 201 -13.69 -5.38 3.15
N PRO A 202 -13.08 -5.00 2.00
CA PRO A 202 -12.23 -3.82 1.93
C PRO A 202 -12.96 -2.51 2.26
N LEU A 203 -14.22 -2.38 1.82
CA LEU A 203 -15.02 -1.20 2.10
C LEU A 203 -15.37 -1.11 3.59
N HIS A 204 -15.67 -2.24 4.22
CA HIS A 204 -15.89 -2.31 5.67
C HIS A 204 -14.64 -1.92 6.45
N PHE A 205 -13.47 -2.44 6.07
CA PHE A 205 -12.19 -2.05 6.67
C PHE A 205 -11.92 -0.54 6.54
N MET A 206 -12.11 0.03 5.35
CA MET A 206 -11.90 1.46 5.12
C MET A 206 -12.89 2.34 5.91
N LYS A 207 -14.15 1.90 6.05
CA LYS A 207 -15.15 2.58 6.88
C LYS A 207 -14.79 2.52 8.36
N GLY A 208 -14.33 1.37 8.85
CA GLY A 208 -13.86 1.21 10.23
C GLY A 208 -12.74 2.21 10.54
N TRP A 209 -11.71 2.27 9.70
CA TRP A 209 -10.66 3.28 9.86
C TRP A 209 -11.20 4.73 9.82
N ALA A 210 -12.06 5.05 8.85
CA ALA A 210 -12.53 6.42 8.63
C ALA A 210 -13.48 6.94 9.72
N PHE A 211 -14.34 6.09 10.29
CA PHE A 211 -15.40 6.50 11.21
C PHE A 211 -15.19 6.00 12.64
N GLU A 212 -14.58 4.84 12.84
CA GLU A 212 -14.40 4.20 14.15
C GLU A 212 -12.97 4.41 14.67
N GLY A 213 -11.99 4.55 13.77
CA GLY A 213 -10.57 4.77 14.10
C GLY A 213 -10.28 6.06 14.89
N TRP A 214 -11.23 7.00 14.96
CA TRP A 214 -11.07 8.22 15.75
C TRP A 214 -11.00 7.93 17.27
N GLU A 215 -11.72 6.93 17.75
CA GLU A 215 -11.64 6.53 19.16
C GLU A 215 -10.31 5.83 19.47
N ASP A 216 -9.80 5.02 18.54
CA ASP A 216 -8.48 4.38 18.65
C ASP A 216 -7.34 5.42 18.66
N ALA A 217 -7.45 6.45 17.82
CA ALA A 217 -6.49 7.56 17.82
C ALA A 217 -6.46 8.27 19.19
N LYS A 218 -7.63 8.56 19.77
CA LYS A 218 -7.72 9.15 21.13
C LYS A 218 -7.07 8.25 22.18
N LEU A 219 -7.31 6.94 22.13
CA LEU A 219 -6.76 5.98 23.08
C LEU A 219 -5.22 5.99 23.03
N VAL A 220 -4.64 5.94 21.82
CA VAL A 220 -3.18 6.00 21.65
C VAL A 220 -2.60 7.32 22.17
N PHE A 221 -3.23 8.46 21.87
CA PHE A 221 -2.78 9.75 22.40
C PHE A 221 -2.86 9.81 23.93
N GLN A 222 -3.88 9.21 24.54
CA GLN A 222 -4.00 9.11 25.99
C GLN A 222 -2.90 8.25 26.60
N THR A 223 -2.56 7.11 25.98
CA THR A 223 -1.47 6.23 26.42
C THR A 223 -0.10 6.90 26.30
N ILE A 224 0.19 7.59 25.19
CA ILE A 224 1.45 8.34 25.02
C ILE A 224 1.55 9.44 26.08
N ARG A 225 0.44 10.15 26.35
CA ARG A 225 0.39 11.20 27.36
C ARG A 225 0.67 10.64 28.76
N SER A 226 0.07 9.51 29.15
CA SER A 226 0.31 8.91 30.46
C SER A 226 1.75 8.43 30.62
N TRP A 227 2.34 7.85 29.58
CA TRP A 227 3.76 7.48 29.55
C TRP A 227 4.68 8.69 29.74
N SER A 228 4.42 9.79 29.02
CA SER A 228 5.24 11.00 29.13
C SER A 228 5.22 11.60 30.55
N GLN A 229 4.10 11.49 31.24
CA GLN A 229 3.96 11.95 32.62
C GLN A 229 4.71 11.06 33.61
N SER A 230 4.79 9.74 33.35
CA SER A 230 5.53 8.79 34.20
C SER A 230 7.06 8.89 34.08
N LEU A 231 7.58 9.47 32.99
CA LEU A 231 9.01 9.66 32.75
C LEU A 231 9.55 10.99 33.31
N LEU A 232 8.66 11.90 33.69
CA LEU A 232 8.98 13.26 34.16
C LEU A 232 8.67 13.47 35.66
N GLY A 233 8.18 12.44 36.36
CA GLY A 233 7.92 12.43 37.80
C GLY A 233 8.78 11.39 38.50
#